data_AF-A0A6J3DY35-F1
#
_entry.id   AF-A0A6J3DY35-F1
#
_cell.length_a   1.000
_cell.length_b   1.000
_cell.length_c   1.000
_cell.angle_alpha   90.00
_cell.angle_beta   90.00
_cell.angle_gamma   90.00
#
_symmetry.space_group_name_H-M   'P 1'
#
loop_
_entity.id
_entity.type
_entity.pdbx_description
1 polymer ?
#
loop_
_entity_poly.entity_id
_entity_poly.type
_entity_poly.pdbx_seq_one_letter_code
_entity_poly.pdbx_strand_id
1 'polypeptide(L)'
;MAVDLCVGVVRGIARSAERVAFLMDRSRSPDTSAQPPTPADNINLGPSANPNAKPTDFDFLKVIGKGSFGKVLLAKRKCDGTFYAVKVLHKKTILKKKEQNHIMAERNVLLKNVKHPFLVGLHYSFQTSEKLYFVLDYVNGGELFFHLQRERCFREPRARFYAAEVASAIGYLHSLNIIYRDLKPENILLDCQGHIVLTDFGLCKEGMEQEETTSTFCGTPEYLAPEVLKKQPYDRTVDWWCLGAVLYEMLFGLPPFYSRDVSQMYDNILHKPLQIQGSKTVAACDILQGLLHKDQKRRLGAKTDFLEIKNHVFFSPINWDDLYNKRITPPFNPNVAGPADLRHFDPEFTQEAISASITHTPDLAASSSSASDAFLGFSYAPTEEDF
;
A
#
# COMPACT_ATOMS: atom_id res chain seq x y z
N MET A 1 -5.85 -36.73 8.09
CA MET A 1 -6.90 -35.93 7.42
C MET A 1 -6.93 -34.45 7.82
N ALA A 2 -5.95 -33.92 8.60
CA ALA A 2 -5.84 -32.49 8.93
C ALA A 2 -4.72 -31.75 8.17
N VAL A 3 -4.11 -32.41 7.17
CA VAL A 3 -2.92 -31.92 6.46
C VAL A 3 -3.29 -31.32 5.09
N ASP A 4 -4.46 -31.66 4.54
CA ASP A 4 -4.94 -31.18 3.23
C ASP A 4 -5.83 -29.93 3.27
N LEU A 5 -6.31 -29.52 4.45
CA LEU A 5 -7.19 -28.33 4.56
C LEU A 5 -6.44 -26.99 4.54
N CYS A 6 -5.13 -26.97 4.83
CA CYS A 6 -4.33 -25.74 4.79
C CYS A 6 -3.82 -25.39 3.39
N VAL A 7 -3.47 -26.38 2.56
CA VAL A 7 -2.89 -26.14 1.23
C VAL A 7 -3.93 -25.60 0.24
N GLY A 8 -5.21 -25.95 0.40
CA GLY A 8 -6.31 -25.46 -0.44
C GLY A 8 -6.75 -24.01 -0.14
N VAL A 9 -6.52 -23.50 1.07
CA VAL A 9 -6.83 -22.10 1.45
C VAL A 9 -5.79 -21.14 0.87
N VAL A 10 -4.54 -21.61 0.73
CA VAL A 10 -3.37 -20.82 0.27
C VAL A 10 -3.44 -20.44 -1.21
N ARG A 11 -4.09 -21.24 -2.07
CA ARG A 11 -4.30 -20.87 -3.48
C ARG A 11 -5.44 -19.87 -3.72
N GLY A 12 -6.33 -19.69 -2.74
CA GLY A 12 -7.45 -18.75 -2.82
C GLY A 12 -7.06 -17.33 -2.42
N ILE A 13 -6.15 -17.19 -1.44
CA ILE A 13 -5.74 -15.90 -0.89
C ILE A 13 -4.71 -15.20 -1.81
N ALA A 14 -3.85 -15.96 -2.49
CA ALA A 14 -2.97 -15.45 -3.55
C ALA A 14 -3.72 -14.96 -4.82
N ARG A 15 -5.05 -15.10 -4.87
CA ARG A 15 -5.93 -14.50 -5.89
C ARG A 15 -6.83 -13.39 -5.32
N SER A 16 -6.76 -13.10 -4.03
CA SER A 16 -7.68 -12.16 -3.35
C SER A 16 -7.33 -10.68 -3.55
N ALA A 17 -6.17 -10.37 -4.16
CA ALA A 17 -5.88 -9.03 -4.67
C ALA A 17 -6.66 -8.67 -5.96
N GLU A 18 -7.46 -9.60 -6.53
CA GLU A 18 -8.18 -9.38 -7.80
C GLU A 18 -9.68 -9.07 -7.68
N ARG A 19 -10.28 -8.88 -6.49
CA ARG A 19 -11.73 -8.60 -6.40
C ARG A 19 -12.16 -7.66 -5.27
N VAL A 20 -11.83 -6.36 -5.33
CA VAL A 20 -12.72 -5.29 -4.82
C VAL A 20 -12.56 -4.02 -5.66
N ALA A 21 -13.25 -3.99 -6.80
CA ALA A 21 -13.67 -2.76 -7.49
C ALA A 21 -14.95 -3.06 -8.27
N PHE A 22 -15.91 -3.72 -7.63
CA PHE A 22 -17.21 -3.98 -8.25
C PHE A 22 -18.29 -3.92 -7.18
N LEU A 23 -18.94 -2.75 -7.10
CA LEU A 23 -20.36 -2.53 -6.83
C LEU A 23 -20.58 -1.01 -6.84
N MET A 24 -20.50 -0.40 -8.03
CA MET A 24 -21.07 0.94 -8.21
C MET A 24 -22.56 0.79 -8.44
N ASP A 25 -23.30 1.40 -7.53
CA ASP A 25 -24.74 1.53 -7.46
C ASP A 25 -25.28 2.21 -8.73
N ARG A 26 -26.22 1.52 -9.39
CA ARG A 26 -27.16 2.10 -10.34
C ARG A 26 -28.32 2.67 -9.53
N SER A 27 -28.33 3.98 -9.28
CA SER A 27 -29.56 4.80 -9.35
C SER A 27 -29.33 6.25 -8.90
N ARG A 28 -29.38 7.20 -9.84
CA ARG A 28 -30.38 8.29 -9.89
C ARG A 28 -30.02 9.32 -10.97
N SER A 29 -31.08 9.75 -11.66
CA SER A 29 -31.17 10.77 -12.70
C SER A 29 -31.16 12.21 -12.11
N PRO A 30 -31.02 13.25 -12.95
CA PRO A 30 -30.41 14.52 -12.57
C PRO A 30 -31.45 15.56 -12.13
N ASP A 31 -31.05 16.51 -11.27
CA ASP A 31 -31.48 17.89 -11.47
C ASP A 31 -30.56 18.98 -10.86
N THR A 32 -30.28 19.93 -11.75
CA THR A 32 -29.99 21.37 -11.69
C THR A 32 -29.24 22.14 -10.56
N SER A 33 -28.30 22.95 -11.08
CA SER A 33 -27.81 24.29 -10.69
C SER A 33 -27.04 24.53 -9.39
N ALA A 34 -25.71 24.57 -9.51
CA ALA A 34 -24.86 25.52 -8.80
C ALA A 34 -23.64 25.88 -9.67
N GLN A 35 -23.32 27.17 -9.77
CA GLN A 35 -22.21 27.73 -10.56
C GLN A 35 -20.83 27.31 -9.99
N PRO A 36 -19.78 27.23 -10.84
CA PRO A 36 -18.43 26.83 -10.40
C PRO A 36 -17.73 27.97 -9.64
N PRO A 37 -17.02 27.69 -8.53
CA PRO A 37 -16.08 28.64 -7.96
C PRO A 37 -14.80 28.70 -8.82
N THR A 38 -14.21 29.88 -8.83
CA THR A 38 -13.03 30.33 -9.57
C THR A 38 -11.76 29.49 -9.34
N PRO A 39 -10.88 29.33 -10.34
CA PRO A 39 -9.63 28.58 -10.20
C PRO A 39 -8.55 29.44 -9.53
N ALA A 40 -8.15 29.08 -8.31
CA ALA A 40 -6.94 29.57 -7.69
C ALA A 40 -5.83 28.51 -7.80
N ASP A 41 -4.65 28.99 -8.21
CA ASP A 41 -3.33 28.38 -8.19
C ASP A 41 -3.01 27.25 -9.20
N ASN A 42 -2.87 27.68 -10.46
CA ASN A 42 -2.04 26.99 -11.45
C ASN A 42 -0.57 27.02 -11.02
N ILE A 43 -0.06 25.89 -10.52
CA ILE A 43 1.38 25.69 -10.32
C ILE A 43 2.03 25.55 -11.70
N ASN A 44 2.73 26.60 -12.13
CA ASN A 44 3.49 26.68 -13.36
C ASN A 44 4.82 25.91 -13.21
N LEU A 45 4.86 24.66 -13.67
CA LEU A 45 6.08 23.85 -13.74
C LEU A 45 6.80 24.15 -15.06
N GLY A 46 7.63 25.20 -15.04
CA GLY A 46 8.39 25.71 -16.18
C GLY A 46 9.25 24.66 -16.93
N PRO A 47 9.82 25.04 -18.08
CA PRO A 47 10.53 24.12 -18.95
C PRO A 47 11.93 23.78 -18.41
N SER A 48 12.27 22.49 -18.37
CA SER A 48 13.63 21.95 -18.48
C SER A 48 14.58 22.08 -17.27
N ALA A 49 14.39 21.22 -16.26
CA ALA A 49 15.49 20.70 -15.43
C ALA A 49 15.43 19.15 -15.48
N ASN A 50 16.23 18.59 -16.39
CA ASN A 50 16.32 17.18 -16.87
C ASN A 50 15.02 16.49 -17.37
N PRO A 51 14.65 16.63 -18.67
CA PRO A 51 13.31 16.33 -19.17
C PRO A 51 13.14 14.86 -19.61
N ASN A 52 12.88 14.00 -18.62
CA ASN A 52 12.36 12.62 -18.71
C ASN A 52 13.43 11.53 -18.59
N ALA A 53 13.52 10.94 -17.40
CA ALA A 53 13.89 9.53 -17.30
C ALA A 53 13.09 8.73 -18.35
N LYS A 54 13.76 7.84 -19.07
CA LYS A 54 13.17 7.04 -20.15
C LYS A 54 13.43 5.55 -19.90
N PRO A 55 12.62 4.64 -20.50
CA PRO A 55 12.83 3.21 -20.31
C PRO A 55 14.26 2.77 -20.65
N THR A 56 14.91 3.39 -21.62
CA THR A 56 16.27 3.02 -22.07
C THR A 56 17.38 3.38 -21.08
N ASP A 57 17.10 4.17 -20.04
CA ASP A 57 18.04 4.47 -18.95
C ASP A 57 18.18 3.31 -17.95
N PHE A 58 17.30 2.30 -18.05
CA PHE A 58 17.23 1.17 -17.14
C PHE A 58 17.47 -0.15 -17.89
N ASP A 59 18.22 -1.05 -17.25
CA ASP A 59 18.30 -2.45 -17.60
C ASP A 59 17.21 -3.21 -16.83
N PHE A 60 16.14 -3.62 -17.53
CA PHE A 60 15.07 -4.43 -16.93
C PHE A 60 15.54 -5.88 -16.80
N LEU A 61 15.62 -6.37 -15.57
CA LEU A 61 16.28 -7.64 -15.25
C LEU A 61 15.29 -8.79 -15.09
N LYS A 62 14.25 -8.60 -14.27
CA LYS A 62 13.24 -9.63 -13.97
C LYS A 62 11.86 -9.06 -13.72
N VAL A 63 10.80 -9.80 -14.05
CA VAL A 63 9.45 -9.52 -13.55
C VAL A 63 9.39 -9.99 -12.10
N ILE A 64 8.97 -9.11 -11.20
CA ILE A 64 8.91 -9.37 -9.75
C ILE A 64 7.49 -9.29 -9.19
N GLY A 65 6.53 -8.82 -10.00
CA GLY A 65 5.12 -8.79 -9.63
C GLY A 65 4.21 -8.45 -10.79
N LYS A 66 2.92 -8.70 -10.61
CA LYS A 66 1.88 -8.41 -11.59
C LYS A 66 0.68 -7.79 -10.90
N GLY A 67 0.10 -6.77 -11.53
CA GLY A 67 -1.08 -6.08 -11.00
C GLY A 67 -2.17 -5.89 -12.05
N SER A 68 -3.29 -5.35 -11.61
CA SER A 68 -4.52 -5.14 -12.40
C SER A 68 -4.35 -4.34 -13.70
N PHE A 69 -3.29 -3.55 -13.80
CA PHE A 69 -3.05 -2.63 -14.91
C PHE A 69 -1.67 -2.81 -15.56
N GLY A 70 -0.85 -3.74 -15.07
CA GLY A 70 0.56 -3.76 -15.42
C GLY A 70 1.41 -4.78 -14.68
N LYS A 71 2.72 -4.55 -14.72
CA LYS A 71 3.73 -5.42 -14.13
C LYS A 71 4.71 -4.59 -13.30
N VAL A 72 5.35 -5.24 -12.34
CA VAL A 72 6.46 -4.67 -11.58
C VAL A 72 7.73 -5.41 -11.99
N LEU A 73 8.76 -4.67 -12.38
CA LEU A 73 10.03 -5.22 -12.83
C LEU A 73 11.16 -4.77 -11.91
N LEU A 74 12.07 -5.68 -11.60
CA LEU A 74 13.40 -5.32 -11.10
C LEU A 74 14.18 -4.70 -12.26
N ALA A 75 14.66 -3.48 -12.07
CA ALA A 75 15.51 -2.80 -13.04
C ALA A 75 16.75 -2.21 -12.38
N LYS A 76 17.83 -2.11 -13.13
CA LYS A 76 19.07 -1.44 -12.72
C LYS A 76 19.26 -0.19 -13.56
N ARG A 77 19.40 0.97 -12.94
CA ARG A 77 19.68 2.21 -13.66
C ARG A 77 21.12 2.19 -14.16
N LYS A 78 21.32 2.57 -15.42
CA LYS A 78 22.61 2.38 -16.12
C LYS A 78 23.72 3.29 -15.63
N CYS A 79 23.40 4.54 -15.26
CA CYS A 79 24.43 5.54 -14.96
C CYS A 79 25.04 5.39 -13.56
N ASP A 80 24.27 4.93 -12.57
CA ASP A 80 24.71 4.77 -11.17
C ASP A 80 24.74 3.30 -10.72
N GLY A 81 24.09 2.41 -11.45
CA GLY A 81 23.99 0.99 -11.11
C GLY A 81 23.00 0.68 -9.98
N THR A 82 22.16 1.64 -9.58
CA THR A 82 21.17 1.46 -8.51
C THR A 82 20.03 0.56 -8.95
N PHE A 83 19.52 -0.28 -8.04
CA PHE A 83 18.40 -1.18 -8.30
C PHE A 83 17.07 -0.53 -7.89
N TYR A 84 16.05 -0.71 -8.71
CA TYR A 84 14.71 -0.14 -8.54
C TYR A 84 13.62 -1.17 -8.82
N ALA A 85 12.46 -0.95 -8.21
CA ALA A 85 11.21 -1.59 -8.61
C ALA A 85 10.48 -0.66 -9.59
N VAL A 86 10.32 -1.08 -10.85
CA VAL A 86 9.65 -0.28 -11.88
C VAL A 86 8.24 -0.84 -12.13
N LYS A 87 7.21 -0.13 -11.66
CA LYS A 87 5.79 -0.44 -11.90
C LYS A 87 5.39 0.16 -13.25
N VAL A 88 5.17 -0.72 -14.24
CA VAL A 88 4.83 -0.38 -15.62
C VAL A 88 3.35 -0.64 -15.87
N LEU A 89 2.58 0.41 -16.14
CA LEU A 89 1.13 0.36 -16.31
C LEU A 89 0.71 0.70 -17.74
N HIS A 90 -0.31 0.02 -18.27
CA HIS A 90 -0.82 0.27 -19.61
C HIS A 90 -1.94 1.33 -19.60
N LYS A 91 -1.72 2.47 -20.29
CA LYS A 91 -2.70 3.59 -20.38
C LYS A 91 -4.05 3.13 -20.89
N LYS A 92 -4.07 2.28 -21.93
CA LYS A 92 -5.31 1.73 -22.51
C LYS A 92 -6.14 0.96 -21.48
N THR A 93 -5.49 0.19 -20.60
CA THR A 93 -6.16 -0.59 -19.56
C THR A 93 -6.71 0.32 -18.46
N ILE A 94 -5.95 1.34 -18.06
CA ILE A 94 -6.37 2.34 -17.07
C ILE A 94 -7.60 3.10 -17.55
N LEU A 95 -7.55 3.64 -18.78
CA LEU A 95 -8.66 4.40 -19.37
C LEU A 95 -9.91 3.54 -19.55
N LYS A 96 -9.76 2.28 -20.01
CA LYS A 96 -10.87 1.34 -20.14
C LYS A 96 -11.57 1.07 -18.80
N LYS A 97 -10.80 1.02 -17.71
CA LYS A 97 -11.31 0.80 -16.35
C LYS A 97 -11.72 2.11 -15.64
N LYS A 98 -11.46 3.28 -16.23
CA LYS A 98 -11.71 4.63 -15.66
C LYS A 98 -10.92 4.92 -14.37
N GLU A 99 -9.71 4.39 -14.27
CA GLU A 99 -8.88 4.42 -13.05
C GLU A 99 -7.81 5.54 -13.08
N GLN A 100 -7.89 6.46 -14.05
CA GLN A 100 -6.90 7.51 -14.26
C GLN A 100 -6.70 8.42 -13.03
N ASN A 101 -7.79 8.77 -12.34
CA ASN A 101 -7.75 9.64 -11.18
C ASN A 101 -7.03 8.97 -10.00
N HIS A 102 -7.20 7.67 -9.82
CA HIS A 102 -6.50 6.91 -8.77
C HIS A 102 -5.00 6.82 -9.05
N ILE A 103 -4.60 6.61 -10.31
CA ILE A 103 -3.17 6.59 -10.68
C ILE A 103 -2.50 7.96 -10.49
N MET A 104 -3.20 9.05 -10.84
CA MET A 104 -2.67 10.40 -10.61
C MET A 104 -2.63 10.74 -9.12
N ALA A 105 -3.60 10.28 -8.32
CA ALA A 105 -3.58 10.43 -6.87
C ALA A 105 -2.43 9.64 -6.23
N GLU A 106 -2.20 8.38 -6.62
CA GLU A 106 -1.04 7.58 -6.16
C GLU A 106 0.28 8.33 -6.42
N ARG A 107 0.44 8.87 -7.63
CA ARG A 107 1.60 9.70 -8.01
C ARG A 107 1.73 10.96 -7.14
N ASN A 108 0.64 11.67 -6.88
CA ASN A 108 0.69 12.89 -6.08
C ASN A 108 1.03 12.61 -4.61
N VAL A 109 0.46 11.55 -4.02
CA VAL A 109 0.82 11.08 -2.67
C VAL A 109 2.31 10.78 -2.58
N LEU A 110 2.83 10.00 -3.52
CA LEU A 110 4.25 9.66 -3.58
C LEU A 110 5.17 10.88 -3.75
N LEU A 111 4.69 11.95 -4.39
CA LEU A 111 5.46 13.18 -4.64
C LEU A 111 5.42 14.21 -3.53
N LYS A 112 4.55 14.06 -2.53
CA LYS A 112 4.50 14.98 -1.38
C LYS A 112 5.73 14.89 -0.47
N ASN A 113 6.86 14.46 -1.00
CA ASN A 113 8.13 14.28 -0.31
C ASN A 113 7.95 13.40 0.93
N VAL A 114 7.23 12.29 0.75
CA VAL A 114 6.97 11.26 1.77
C VAL A 114 8.31 10.61 2.13
N LYS A 115 9.09 11.32 2.94
CA LYS A 115 10.43 10.94 3.40
C LYS A 115 10.27 10.31 4.77
N HIS A 116 9.78 9.07 4.78
CA HIS A 116 9.66 8.28 5.99
C HIS A 116 10.37 6.94 5.80
N PRO A 117 11.18 6.48 6.78
CA PRO A 117 12.04 5.28 6.66
C PRO A 117 11.29 3.96 6.39
N PHE A 118 9.99 3.94 6.62
CA PHE A 118 9.10 2.79 6.46
C PHE A 118 8.04 2.98 5.37
N LEU A 119 8.21 3.96 4.48
CA LEU A 119 7.35 4.18 3.31
C LEU A 119 8.21 4.06 2.05
N VAL A 120 7.68 3.43 0.99
CA VAL A 120 8.39 3.34 -0.29
C VAL A 120 8.51 4.73 -0.94
N GLY A 121 9.71 5.08 -1.36
CA GLY A 121 10.03 6.30 -2.08
C GLY A 121 9.80 6.18 -3.58
N LEU A 122 9.36 7.29 -4.18
CA LEU A 122 9.31 7.48 -5.63
C LEU A 122 10.55 8.23 -6.08
N HIS A 123 11.33 7.60 -6.96
CA HIS A 123 12.52 8.20 -7.57
C HIS A 123 12.21 8.89 -8.88
N TYR A 124 11.39 8.26 -9.73
CA TYR A 124 11.01 8.84 -11.02
C TYR A 124 9.59 8.42 -11.35
N SER A 125 8.85 9.30 -12.01
CA SER A 125 7.66 8.89 -12.76
C SER A 125 7.78 9.43 -14.18
N PHE A 126 7.55 8.58 -15.17
CA PHE A 126 7.61 9.00 -16.58
C PHE A 126 6.66 8.18 -17.42
N GLN A 127 6.44 8.61 -18.66
CA GLN A 127 5.43 8.00 -19.52
C GLN A 127 5.91 7.92 -20.97
N THR A 128 5.37 6.94 -21.68
CA THR A 128 5.44 6.84 -23.14
C THR A 128 4.04 7.04 -23.73
N SER A 129 3.90 6.93 -25.04
CA SER A 129 2.59 6.97 -25.72
C SER A 129 1.61 5.94 -25.15
N GLU A 130 2.09 4.77 -24.70
CA GLU A 130 1.24 3.65 -24.28
C GLU A 130 1.28 3.33 -22.79
N LYS A 131 2.34 3.74 -22.08
CA LYS A 131 2.64 3.24 -20.73
C LYS A 131 2.99 4.35 -19.75
N LEU A 132 2.73 4.09 -18.48
CA LEU A 132 3.19 4.87 -17.33
C LEU A 132 4.21 4.04 -16.55
N TYR A 133 5.22 4.70 -16.00
CA TYR A 133 6.32 4.10 -15.25
C TYR A 133 6.45 4.82 -13.92
N PHE A 134 6.34 4.07 -12.82
CA PHE A 134 6.80 4.51 -11.51
C PHE A 134 8.10 3.78 -11.19
N VAL A 135 9.16 4.51 -10.87
CA VAL A 135 10.44 3.98 -10.42
C VAL A 135 10.51 4.18 -8.92
N LEU A 136 10.39 3.09 -8.18
CA LEU A 136 10.24 3.04 -6.73
C LEU A 136 11.47 2.38 -6.09
N ASP A 137 11.65 2.55 -4.77
CA ASP A 137 12.65 1.77 -4.04
C ASP A 137 12.47 0.27 -4.30
N TYR A 138 13.59 -0.42 -4.47
CA TYR A 138 13.58 -1.87 -4.56
C TYR A 138 13.70 -2.50 -3.16
N VAL A 139 12.67 -3.25 -2.77
CA VAL A 139 12.57 -3.90 -1.46
C VAL A 139 12.54 -5.41 -1.67
N ASN A 140 13.57 -6.12 -1.20
CA ASN A 140 13.82 -7.52 -1.57
C ASN A 140 13.75 -8.53 -0.42
N GLY A 141 13.38 -8.11 0.78
CA GLY A 141 13.15 -9.01 1.91
C GLY A 141 11.82 -9.77 1.82
N GLY A 142 10.95 -9.45 0.85
CA GLY A 142 9.68 -10.12 0.58
C GLY A 142 8.50 -9.54 1.36
N GLU A 143 7.30 -10.00 1.02
CA GLU A 143 6.04 -9.59 1.67
C GLU A 143 5.94 -10.15 3.08
N LEU A 144 5.39 -9.36 4.02
CA LEU A 144 5.06 -9.82 5.37
C LEU A 144 4.11 -11.02 5.30
N PHE A 145 3.17 -11.00 4.35
CA PHE A 145 2.28 -12.11 4.04
C PHE A 145 3.05 -13.43 3.84
N PHE A 146 4.06 -13.44 2.96
CA PHE A 146 4.85 -14.63 2.66
C PHE A 146 5.54 -15.21 3.91
N HIS A 147 6.14 -14.35 4.74
CA HIS A 147 6.79 -14.77 5.98
C HIS A 147 5.79 -15.29 7.01
N LEU A 148 4.65 -14.63 7.14
CA LEU A 148 3.58 -15.02 8.05
C LEU A 148 2.98 -16.38 7.66
N GLN A 149 2.74 -16.62 6.37
CA GLN A 149 2.24 -17.91 5.88
C GLN A 149 3.22 -19.06 6.19
N ARG A 150 4.52 -18.83 6.08
CA ARG A 150 5.55 -19.84 6.39
C ARG A 150 5.64 -20.16 7.88
N GLU A 151 5.55 -19.15 8.73
CA GLU A 151 5.68 -19.29 10.20
C GLU A 151 4.35 -19.54 10.91
N ARG A 152 3.22 -19.43 10.20
CA ARG A 152 1.83 -19.47 10.68
C ARG A 152 1.44 -18.31 11.58
N CYS A 153 2.27 -17.93 12.53
CA CYS A 153 2.12 -16.74 13.35
C CYS A 153 3.49 -16.26 13.87
N PHE A 154 3.58 -14.99 14.20
CA PHE A 154 4.74 -14.40 14.82
C PHE A 154 4.62 -14.37 16.34
N ARG A 155 5.77 -14.42 17.00
CA ARG A 155 5.87 -14.14 18.43
C ARG A 155 5.59 -12.68 18.70
N GLU A 156 5.02 -12.39 19.86
CA GLU A 156 4.59 -11.05 20.25
C GLU A 156 5.69 -9.97 20.11
N PRO A 157 6.97 -10.21 20.47
CA PRO A 157 8.02 -9.20 20.26
C PRO A 157 8.22 -8.82 18.79
N ARG A 158 8.11 -9.79 17.86
CA ARG A 158 8.22 -9.54 16.42
C ARG A 158 7.01 -8.79 15.88
N ALA A 159 5.81 -9.23 16.26
CA ALA A 159 4.56 -8.56 15.88
C ALA A 159 4.51 -7.12 16.41
N ARG A 160 4.96 -6.89 17.66
CA ARG A 160 5.08 -5.55 18.27
C ARG A 160 6.01 -4.66 17.48
N PHE A 161 7.20 -5.16 17.12
CA PHE A 161 8.19 -4.40 16.36
C PHE A 161 7.61 -3.94 15.02
N TYR A 162 7.06 -4.86 14.22
CA TYR A 162 6.45 -4.50 12.93
C TYR A 162 5.23 -3.60 13.07
N ALA A 163 4.35 -3.85 14.05
CA ALA A 163 3.20 -2.98 14.29
C ALA A 163 3.63 -1.56 14.69
N ALA A 164 4.76 -1.39 15.38
CA ALA A 164 5.29 -0.08 15.71
C ALA A 164 5.81 0.65 14.46
N GLU A 165 6.54 -0.03 13.57
CA GLU A 165 7.03 0.58 12.32
C GLU A 165 5.86 0.99 11.41
N VAL A 166 4.86 0.13 11.27
CA VAL A 166 3.62 0.42 10.53
C VAL A 166 2.89 1.60 11.17
N ALA A 167 2.72 1.61 12.49
CA ALA A 167 2.04 2.71 13.19
C ALA A 167 2.78 4.05 13.00
N SER A 168 4.11 4.05 13.01
CA SER A 168 4.92 5.24 12.72
C SER A 168 4.67 5.76 11.31
N ALA A 169 4.65 4.86 10.32
CA ALA A 169 4.39 5.20 8.92
C ALA A 169 2.97 5.77 8.71
N ILE A 170 1.95 5.13 9.28
CA ILE A 170 0.56 5.59 9.22
C ILE A 170 0.41 6.94 9.93
N GLY A 171 0.98 7.11 11.11
CA GLY A 171 0.96 8.39 11.84
C GLY A 171 1.60 9.53 11.06
N TYR A 172 2.69 9.24 10.33
CA TYR A 172 3.29 10.22 9.42
C TYR A 172 2.36 10.60 8.27
N LEU A 173 1.70 9.63 7.61
CA LEU A 173 0.72 9.93 6.55
C LEU A 173 -0.45 10.77 7.08
N HIS A 174 -0.97 10.43 8.27
CA HIS A 174 -2.03 11.19 8.92
C HIS A 174 -1.61 12.63 9.24
N SER A 175 -0.34 12.86 9.58
CA SER A 175 0.20 14.22 9.80
C SER A 175 0.25 15.06 8.52
N LEU A 176 0.21 14.41 7.35
CA LEU A 176 0.12 15.04 6.03
C LEU A 176 -1.32 15.09 5.50
N ASN A 177 -2.33 14.77 6.33
CA ASN A 177 -3.74 14.66 5.95
C ASN A 177 -3.98 13.62 4.83
N ILE A 178 -3.25 12.50 4.89
CA ILE A 178 -3.37 11.36 3.97
C ILE A 178 -3.82 10.14 4.76
N ILE A 179 -4.88 9.48 4.30
CA ILE A 179 -5.30 8.16 4.80
C ILE A 179 -4.91 7.08 3.80
N TYR A 180 -4.47 5.92 4.27
CA TYR A 180 -3.86 4.87 3.49
C TYR A 180 -4.87 3.86 2.91
N ARG A 181 -5.82 3.39 3.73
CA ARG A 181 -7.00 2.57 3.40
C ARG A 181 -6.80 1.16 2.84
N ASP A 182 -5.57 0.71 2.56
CA ASP A 182 -5.30 -0.67 2.08
C ASP A 182 -4.21 -1.38 2.89
N LEU A 183 -4.19 -1.19 4.21
CA LEU A 183 -3.20 -1.84 5.08
C LEU A 183 -3.53 -3.33 5.25
N LYS A 184 -2.65 -4.18 4.71
CA LYS A 184 -2.69 -5.65 4.73
C LYS A 184 -1.27 -6.22 4.59
N PRO A 185 -1.00 -7.46 5.01
CA PRO A 185 0.36 -8.04 4.97
C PRO A 185 1.00 -8.10 3.58
N GLU A 186 0.22 -8.09 2.49
CA GLU A 186 0.70 -8.07 1.12
C GLU A 186 1.31 -6.72 0.72
N ASN A 187 0.81 -5.61 1.27
CA ASN A 187 1.34 -4.26 0.98
C ASN A 187 2.47 -3.87 1.93
N ILE A 188 2.82 -4.75 2.87
CA ILE A 188 3.88 -4.56 3.86
C ILE A 188 5.08 -5.42 3.45
N LEU A 189 6.15 -4.79 2.97
CA LEU A 189 7.37 -5.49 2.59
C LEU A 189 8.43 -5.41 3.68
N LEU A 190 9.41 -6.32 3.64
CA LEU A 190 10.62 -6.24 4.45
C LEU A 190 11.80 -5.79 3.57
N ASP A 191 12.60 -4.84 4.04
CA ASP A 191 13.88 -4.50 3.43
C ASP A 191 14.95 -5.56 3.70
N CYS A 192 16.16 -5.37 3.15
CA CYS A 192 17.26 -6.33 3.29
C CYS A 192 17.73 -6.54 4.74
N GLN A 193 17.45 -5.59 5.63
CA GLN A 193 17.78 -5.65 7.06
C GLN A 193 16.63 -6.24 7.89
N GLY A 194 15.41 -6.24 7.34
CA GLY A 194 14.21 -6.77 7.98
C GLY A 194 13.30 -5.70 8.57
N HIS A 195 13.49 -4.43 8.23
CA HIS A 195 12.54 -3.36 8.56
C HIS A 195 11.37 -3.34 7.58
N ILE A 196 10.22 -2.87 8.05
CA ILE A 196 9.01 -2.73 7.25
C ILE A 196 9.14 -1.58 6.25
N VAL A 197 8.60 -1.78 5.05
CA VAL A 197 8.33 -0.73 4.06
C VAL A 197 6.90 -0.89 3.57
N LEU A 198 6.04 0.10 3.81
CA LEU A 198 4.70 0.13 3.21
C LEU A 198 4.82 0.51 1.73
N THR A 199 4.03 -0.19 0.92
CA THR A 199 3.99 -0.03 -0.54
C THR A 199 2.56 0.20 -1.03
N ASP A 200 2.37 0.42 -2.32
CA ASP A 200 1.05 0.57 -2.97
C ASP A 200 0.12 1.66 -2.35
N PHE A 201 0.33 2.91 -2.74
CA PHE A 201 -0.49 4.05 -2.31
C PHE A 201 -1.73 4.26 -3.19
N GLY A 202 -2.12 3.27 -4.01
CA GLY A 202 -3.19 3.40 -5.01
C GLY A 202 -4.57 3.72 -4.42
N LEU A 203 -4.81 3.35 -3.15
CA LEU A 203 -6.07 3.63 -2.44
C LEU A 203 -5.94 4.79 -1.44
N CYS A 204 -4.82 5.50 -1.40
CA CYS A 204 -4.68 6.64 -0.50
C CYS A 204 -5.69 7.75 -0.83
N LYS A 205 -6.02 8.55 0.18
CA LYS A 205 -6.87 9.74 0.02
C LYS A 205 -6.26 10.92 0.75
N GLU A 206 -6.03 11.97 -0.01
CA GLU A 206 -5.48 13.24 0.46
C GLU A 206 -6.59 14.19 0.93
N GLY A 207 -6.21 15.24 1.67
CA GLY A 207 -7.12 16.29 2.13
C GLY A 207 -8.00 15.86 3.29
N MET A 208 -7.58 14.83 4.03
CA MET A 208 -8.32 14.29 5.17
C MET A 208 -7.93 15.01 6.46
N GLU A 209 -8.31 16.27 6.59
CA GLU A 209 -8.18 17.06 7.81
C GLU A 209 -9.03 16.48 8.97
N GLN A 210 -9.02 17.09 10.16
CA GLN A 210 -9.56 16.47 11.37
C GLN A 210 -11.08 16.25 11.31
N GLU A 211 -11.82 17.14 10.67
CA GLU A 211 -13.28 17.05 10.49
C GLU A 211 -13.70 16.44 9.14
N GLU A 212 -12.75 16.16 8.25
CA GLU A 212 -13.02 15.66 6.91
C GLU A 212 -13.34 14.18 6.90
N THR A 213 -14.29 13.80 6.05
CA THR A 213 -14.72 12.41 5.90
C THR A 213 -14.80 12.03 4.43
N THR A 214 -14.71 10.73 4.17
CA THR A 214 -14.93 10.17 2.84
C THR A 214 -15.90 9.01 2.90
N SER A 215 -16.48 8.65 1.76
CA SER A 215 -17.52 7.62 1.63
C SER A 215 -17.18 6.57 0.56
N THR A 216 -15.97 6.62 0.00
CA THR A 216 -15.55 5.65 -1.02
C THR A 216 -15.48 4.25 -0.41
N PHE A 217 -16.21 3.30 -0.97
CA PHE A 217 -16.09 1.90 -0.59
C PHE A 217 -14.86 1.29 -1.26
N CYS A 218 -13.77 1.12 -0.50
CA CYS A 218 -12.50 0.57 -0.99
C CYS A 218 -11.74 -0.15 0.13
N GLY A 219 -10.76 -0.96 -0.25
CA GLY A 219 -9.96 -1.78 0.66
C GLY A 219 -10.19 -3.28 0.45
N THR A 220 -9.42 -4.08 1.15
CA THR A 220 -9.43 -5.55 1.03
C THR A 220 -10.43 -6.16 2.02
N PRO A 221 -11.31 -7.10 1.61
CA PRO A 221 -12.50 -7.51 2.39
C PRO A 221 -12.22 -7.90 3.84
N GLU A 222 -11.13 -8.62 4.09
CA GLU A 222 -10.69 -9.13 5.39
C GLU A 222 -10.30 -8.03 6.38
N TYR A 223 -9.95 -6.83 5.86
CA TYR A 223 -9.43 -5.69 6.62
C TYR A 223 -10.38 -4.49 6.63
N LEU A 224 -11.53 -4.56 5.94
CA LEU A 224 -12.51 -3.47 5.91
C LEU A 224 -13.04 -3.17 7.32
N ALA A 225 -13.05 -1.88 7.66
CA ALA A 225 -13.63 -1.40 8.91
C ALA A 225 -15.17 -1.44 8.89
N PRO A 226 -15.84 -1.59 10.05
CA PRO A 226 -17.30 -1.71 10.13
C PRO A 226 -18.06 -0.53 9.49
N GLU A 227 -17.57 0.69 9.65
CA GLU A 227 -18.13 1.92 9.07
C GLU A 227 -18.09 1.92 7.53
N VAL A 228 -17.03 1.37 6.92
CA VAL A 228 -16.89 1.24 5.47
C VAL A 228 -17.91 0.22 4.95
N LEU A 229 -18.07 -0.91 5.64
CA LEU A 229 -19.09 -1.92 5.32
C LEU A 229 -20.52 -1.38 5.44
N LYS A 230 -20.76 -0.52 6.44
CA LYS A 230 -22.05 0.18 6.62
C LYS A 230 -22.26 1.33 5.62
N LYS A 231 -21.29 1.62 4.76
CA LYS A 231 -21.29 2.76 3.83
C LYS A 231 -21.51 4.11 4.55
N GLN A 232 -20.98 4.21 5.77
CA GLN A 232 -21.00 5.45 6.55
C GLN A 232 -19.80 6.32 6.14
N PRO A 233 -19.90 7.66 6.26
CA PRO A 233 -18.73 8.52 6.18
C PRO A 233 -17.70 8.10 7.23
N TYR A 234 -16.45 7.97 6.81
CA TYR A 234 -15.34 7.54 7.65
C TYR A 234 -14.14 8.46 7.50
N ASP A 235 -13.25 8.41 8.48
CA ASP A 235 -12.06 9.24 8.61
C ASP A 235 -10.80 8.38 8.71
N ARG A 236 -9.68 8.98 9.15
CA ARG A 236 -8.38 8.32 9.34
C ARG A 236 -8.38 7.12 10.29
N THR A 237 -9.41 6.96 11.13
CA THR A 237 -9.47 5.85 12.10
C THR A 237 -9.64 4.48 11.45
N VAL A 238 -9.99 4.41 10.15
CA VAL A 238 -10.00 3.14 9.39
C VAL A 238 -8.62 2.51 9.31
N ASP A 239 -7.55 3.30 9.25
CA ASP A 239 -6.18 2.77 9.18
C ASP A 239 -5.76 2.12 10.52
N TRP A 240 -6.25 2.64 11.65
CA TRP A 240 -6.05 2.03 12.96
C TRP A 240 -6.81 0.71 13.12
N TRP A 241 -7.99 0.58 12.51
CA TRP A 241 -8.68 -0.71 12.40
C TRP A 241 -7.84 -1.72 11.62
N CYS A 242 -7.32 -1.32 10.45
CA CYS A 242 -6.48 -2.19 9.63
C CYS A 242 -5.19 -2.59 10.36
N LEU A 243 -4.55 -1.67 11.12
CA LEU A 243 -3.40 -2.00 11.97
C LEU A 243 -3.77 -3.06 13.00
N GLY A 244 -4.94 -2.95 13.63
CA GLY A 244 -5.47 -3.95 14.55
C GLY A 244 -5.68 -5.31 13.88
N ALA A 245 -6.21 -5.34 12.66
CA ALA A 245 -6.44 -6.55 11.90
C ALA A 245 -5.13 -7.24 11.49
N VAL A 246 -4.15 -6.48 10.99
CA VAL A 246 -2.80 -6.97 10.67
C VAL A 246 -2.07 -7.46 11.92
N LEU A 247 -2.13 -6.72 13.03
CA LEU A 247 -1.54 -7.15 14.30
C LEU A 247 -2.17 -8.45 14.81
N TYR A 248 -3.49 -8.56 14.71
CA TYR A 248 -4.20 -9.79 15.06
C TYR A 248 -3.71 -10.95 14.18
N GLU A 249 -3.65 -10.76 12.87
CA GLU A 249 -3.19 -11.80 11.95
C GLU A 249 -1.74 -12.21 12.23
N MET A 250 -0.83 -11.27 12.51
CA MET A 250 0.52 -11.61 12.94
C MET A 250 0.53 -12.50 14.19
N LEU A 251 -0.37 -12.27 15.15
CA LEU A 251 -0.40 -12.98 16.43
C LEU A 251 -1.16 -14.33 16.40
N PHE A 252 -2.06 -14.51 15.43
CA PHE A 252 -3.01 -15.63 15.37
C PHE A 252 -3.04 -16.38 14.03
N GLY A 253 -2.40 -15.84 13.00
CA GLY A 253 -2.23 -16.44 11.67
C GLY A 253 -3.38 -16.23 10.68
N LEU A 254 -4.51 -15.67 11.12
CA LEU A 254 -5.65 -15.32 10.28
C LEU A 254 -6.27 -13.99 10.76
N PRO A 255 -6.91 -13.21 9.86
CA PRO A 255 -7.64 -12.01 10.25
C PRO A 255 -8.74 -12.31 11.28
N PRO A 256 -9.11 -11.34 12.16
CA PRO A 256 -9.94 -11.56 13.35
C PRO A 256 -11.36 -12.07 13.06
N PHE A 257 -11.91 -11.73 11.90
CA PHE A 257 -13.28 -12.04 11.51
C PHE A 257 -13.37 -12.93 10.26
N TYR A 258 -12.24 -13.56 9.89
CA TYR A 258 -12.10 -14.29 8.64
C TYR A 258 -13.18 -15.38 8.45
N SER A 259 -13.70 -15.47 7.23
CA SER A 259 -14.55 -16.54 6.75
C SER A 259 -14.28 -16.75 5.26
N ARG A 260 -14.44 -17.98 4.78
CA ARG A 260 -14.38 -18.28 3.34
C ARG A 260 -15.55 -17.69 2.57
N ASP A 261 -16.68 -17.49 3.24
CA ASP A 261 -17.82 -16.75 2.72
C ASP A 261 -17.69 -15.27 3.08
N VAL A 262 -17.52 -14.42 2.06
CA VAL A 262 -17.37 -12.97 2.19
C VAL A 262 -18.58 -12.33 2.88
N SER A 263 -19.81 -12.81 2.61
CA SER A 263 -21.00 -12.27 3.27
C SER A 263 -20.99 -12.57 4.76
N GLN A 264 -20.60 -13.80 5.14
CA GLN A 264 -20.44 -14.17 6.55
C GLN A 264 -19.27 -13.42 7.20
N MET A 265 -18.20 -13.14 6.46
CA MET A 265 -17.09 -12.33 6.95
C MET A 265 -17.55 -10.89 7.26
N TYR A 266 -18.33 -10.28 6.38
CA TYR A 266 -18.91 -8.96 6.63
C TYR A 266 -19.83 -8.96 7.85
N ASP A 267 -20.70 -9.97 7.99
CA ASP A 267 -21.53 -10.14 9.18
C ASP A 267 -20.69 -10.29 10.46
N ASN A 268 -19.58 -11.05 10.40
CA ASN A 268 -18.65 -11.19 11.52
C ASN A 268 -18.00 -9.84 11.89
N ILE A 269 -17.52 -9.08 10.88
CA ILE A 269 -16.92 -7.76 11.09
C ILE A 269 -17.92 -6.80 11.73
N LEU A 270 -19.20 -6.88 11.38
CA LEU A 270 -20.23 -5.98 11.90
C LEU A 270 -20.71 -6.38 13.31
N HIS A 271 -20.84 -7.67 13.60
CA HIS A 271 -21.62 -8.14 14.75
C HIS A 271 -20.87 -9.06 15.70
N LYS A 272 -19.93 -9.88 15.21
CA LYS A 272 -19.25 -10.86 16.06
C LYS A 272 -18.27 -10.17 17.03
N PRO A 273 -18.28 -10.49 18.33
CA PRO A 273 -17.30 -9.97 19.27
C PRO A 273 -15.90 -10.50 18.95
N LEU A 274 -14.87 -9.66 19.14
CA LEU A 274 -13.48 -10.06 18.97
C LEU A 274 -13.15 -11.25 19.89
N GLN A 275 -12.57 -12.30 19.31
CA GLN A 275 -12.12 -13.47 20.06
C GLN A 275 -10.60 -13.44 20.16
N ILE A 276 -10.05 -13.48 21.37
CA ILE A 276 -8.60 -13.52 21.59
C ILE A 276 -8.32 -14.85 22.30
N GLN A 277 -7.81 -15.83 21.55
CA GLN A 277 -7.61 -17.19 22.06
C GLN A 277 -6.18 -17.43 22.55
N GLY A 278 -6.01 -18.20 23.62
CA GLY A 278 -4.70 -18.58 24.16
C GLY A 278 -4.06 -17.54 25.09
N SER A 279 -2.85 -17.83 25.56
CA SER A 279 -2.11 -17.00 26.52
C SER A 279 -1.33 -15.88 25.82
N LYS A 280 -2.02 -14.78 25.47
CA LYS A 280 -1.37 -13.51 25.10
C LYS A 280 -1.25 -12.59 26.31
N THR A 281 -0.33 -11.62 26.25
CA THR A 281 -0.18 -10.66 27.34
C THR A 281 -1.42 -9.77 27.46
N VAL A 282 -1.68 -9.25 28.66
CA VAL A 282 -2.77 -8.28 28.89
C VAL A 282 -2.63 -7.08 27.95
N ALA A 283 -1.39 -6.60 27.73
CA ALA A 283 -1.11 -5.49 26.83
C ALA A 283 -1.48 -5.80 25.36
N ALA A 284 -1.22 -7.03 24.88
CA ALA A 284 -1.60 -7.45 23.54
C ALA A 284 -3.12 -7.59 23.38
N CYS A 285 -3.82 -8.08 24.41
CA CYS A 285 -5.28 -8.12 24.41
C CYS A 285 -5.89 -6.71 24.37
N ASP A 286 -5.36 -5.81 25.19
CA ASP A 286 -5.85 -4.43 25.36
C ASP A 286 -5.68 -3.61 24.05
N ILE A 287 -4.51 -3.66 23.42
CA ILE A 287 -4.29 -2.95 22.14
C ILE A 287 -5.23 -3.46 21.04
N LEU A 288 -5.44 -4.79 20.96
CA LEU A 288 -6.33 -5.37 19.95
C LEU A 288 -7.77 -4.97 20.19
N GLN A 289 -8.24 -4.94 21.44
CA GLN A 289 -9.58 -4.47 21.79
C GLN A 289 -9.77 -2.98 21.46
N GLY A 290 -8.75 -2.16 21.69
CA GLY A 290 -8.76 -0.74 21.36
C GLY A 290 -8.80 -0.47 19.85
N LEU A 291 -7.92 -1.11 19.08
CA LEU A 291 -7.82 -0.93 17.62
C LEU A 291 -9.01 -1.54 16.87
N LEU A 292 -9.50 -2.71 17.30
CA LEU A 292 -10.63 -3.42 16.68
C LEU A 292 -11.97 -3.07 17.34
N HIS A 293 -12.07 -1.88 17.94
CA HIS A 293 -13.34 -1.36 18.41
C HIS A 293 -14.23 -1.00 17.22
N LYS A 294 -15.46 -1.55 17.19
CA LYS A 294 -16.37 -1.42 16.03
C LYS A 294 -16.96 -0.03 15.86
N ASP A 295 -17.04 0.75 16.94
CA ASP A 295 -17.40 2.17 16.89
C ASP A 295 -16.11 2.99 16.71
N GLN A 296 -16.00 3.67 15.58
CA GLN A 296 -14.83 4.46 15.18
C GLN A 296 -14.50 5.58 16.19
N LYS A 297 -15.52 6.16 16.86
CA LYS A 297 -15.31 7.24 17.85
C LYS A 297 -14.70 6.77 19.16
N ARG A 298 -14.82 5.47 19.43
CA ARG A 298 -14.29 4.81 20.64
C ARG A 298 -13.03 4.00 20.35
N ARG A 299 -12.62 3.94 19.08
CA ARG A 299 -11.42 3.23 18.63
C ARG A 299 -10.17 3.94 19.14
N LEU A 300 -9.16 3.16 19.49
CA LEU A 300 -7.85 3.70 19.82
C LEU A 300 -7.30 4.43 18.59
N GLY A 301 -6.86 5.68 18.77
CA GLY A 301 -6.45 6.58 17.69
C GLY A 301 -7.54 7.58 17.26
N ALA A 302 -8.76 7.51 17.83
CA ALA A 302 -9.83 8.46 17.50
C ALA A 302 -9.66 9.85 18.13
N LYS A 303 -8.90 9.99 19.23
CA LYS A 303 -8.81 11.26 19.97
C LYS A 303 -7.57 12.07 19.61
N THR A 304 -6.41 11.44 19.68
CA THR A 304 -5.11 12.09 19.40
C THR A 304 -4.29 11.31 18.38
N ASP A 305 -4.98 10.53 17.54
CA ASP A 305 -4.41 9.79 16.43
C ASP A 305 -3.21 8.93 16.86
N PHE A 306 -2.08 9.03 16.16
CA PHE A 306 -0.87 8.26 16.44
C PHE A 306 -0.38 8.38 17.89
N LEU A 307 -0.66 9.50 18.59
CA LEU A 307 -0.21 9.68 19.97
C LEU A 307 -0.86 8.68 20.94
N GLU A 308 -2.12 8.29 20.73
CA GLU A 308 -2.76 7.24 21.54
C GLU A 308 -2.10 5.88 21.31
N ILE A 309 -1.74 5.59 20.05
CA ILE A 309 -1.06 4.36 19.65
C ILE A 309 0.33 4.31 20.26
N LYS A 310 1.09 5.40 20.11
CA LYS A 310 2.46 5.56 20.61
C LYS A 310 2.59 5.34 22.12
N ASN A 311 1.62 5.83 22.87
CA ASN A 311 1.61 5.79 24.34
C ASN A 311 0.99 4.52 24.93
N HIS A 312 0.45 3.63 24.10
CA HIS A 312 -0.18 2.42 24.58
C HIS A 312 0.84 1.45 25.21
N VAL A 313 0.48 0.80 26.33
CA VAL A 313 1.38 -0.08 27.11
C VAL A 313 2.00 -1.21 26.29
N PHE A 314 1.29 -1.69 25.27
CA PHE A 314 1.81 -2.68 24.30
C PHE A 314 3.12 -2.25 23.65
N PHE A 315 3.32 -0.95 23.40
CA PHE A 315 4.53 -0.41 22.79
C PHE A 315 5.54 0.15 23.81
N SER A 316 5.30 0.01 25.11
CA SER A 316 6.23 0.48 26.15
C SER A 316 7.69 -0.01 26.01
N PRO A 317 8.00 -1.20 25.44
CA PRO A 317 9.39 -1.61 25.21
C PRO A 317 10.06 -0.92 24.02
N ILE A 318 9.34 -0.14 23.20
CA ILE A 318 9.84 0.48 21.98
C ILE A 318 10.26 1.93 22.26
N ASN A 319 11.54 2.23 22.01
CA ASN A 319 11.98 3.61 21.87
C ASN A 319 11.64 4.09 20.44
N TRP A 320 10.65 4.97 20.33
CA TRP A 320 10.16 5.46 19.03
C TRP A 320 11.18 6.28 18.24
N ASP A 321 12.11 6.96 18.91
CA ASP A 321 13.18 7.70 18.22
C ASP A 321 14.21 6.74 17.63
N ASP A 322 14.60 5.71 18.39
CA ASP A 322 15.47 4.65 17.88
C ASP A 322 14.79 3.84 16.76
N LEU A 323 13.47 3.61 16.87
CA LEU A 323 12.68 2.96 15.83
C LEU A 323 12.73 3.78 14.53
N TYR A 324 12.36 5.06 14.58
CA TYR A 324 12.35 5.95 13.42
C TYR A 324 13.72 6.02 12.74
N ASN A 325 14.80 6.13 13.53
CA ASN A 325 16.16 6.20 12.99
C ASN A 325 16.75 4.82 12.63
N LYS A 326 15.95 3.75 12.56
CA LYS A 326 16.37 2.36 12.31
C LYS A 326 17.54 1.89 13.20
N ARG A 327 17.61 2.37 14.44
CA ARG A 327 18.63 1.98 15.44
C ARG A 327 18.24 0.73 16.24
N ILE A 328 16.98 0.31 16.17
CA ILE A 328 16.53 -0.96 16.75
C ILE A 328 16.78 -2.08 15.74
N THR A 329 17.55 -3.09 16.13
CA THR A 329 17.79 -4.27 15.28
C THR A 329 16.49 -5.03 15.01
N PRO A 330 16.15 -5.30 13.73
CA PRO A 330 14.98 -6.11 13.40
C PRO A 330 15.03 -7.51 14.02
N PRO A 331 13.91 -8.05 14.52
CA PRO A 331 13.83 -9.37 15.14
C PRO A 331 13.95 -10.53 14.14
N PHE A 332 13.95 -10.22 12.84
CA PHE A 332 14.05 -11.19 11.76
C PHE A 332 14.91 -10.62 10.65
N ASN A 333 15.88 -11.40 10.18
CA ASN A 333 16.70 -11.08 9.02
C ASN A 333 16.19 -11.93 7.84
N PRO A 334 15.74 -11.31 6.73
CA PRO A 334 15.30 -12.03 5.54
C PRO A 334 16.40 -12.87 4.87
N ASN A 335 17.67 -12.71 5.26
CA ASN A 335 18.82 -13.48 4.78
C ASN A 335 18.98 -13.35 3.26
N VAL A 336 18.93 -12.13 2.73
CA VAL A 336 19.18 -11.85 1.30
C VAL A 336 20.69 -11.82 1.03
N ALA A 337 21.14 -12.41 -0.09
CA ALA A 337 22.55 -12.47 -0.46
C ALA A 337 23.07 -11.16 -1.11
N GLY A 338 22.16 -10.31 -1.58
CA GLY A 338 22.49 -9.02 -2.17
C GLY A 338 21.32 -8.36 -2.90
N PRO A 339 21.55 -7.21 -3.56
CA PRO A 339 20.50 -6.40 -4.19
C PRO A 339 19.80 -7.05 -5.39
N ALA A 340 20.32 -8.15 -5.94
CA ALA A 340 19.69 -8.88 -7.04
C ALA A 340 19.09 -10.23 -6.59
N ASP A 341 19.07 -10.50 -5.28
CA ASP A 341 18.52 -11.74 -4.75
C ASP A 341 16.99 -11.75 -4.86
N LEU A 342 16.47 -12.81 -5.48
CA LEU A 342 15.04 -12.98 -5.78
C LEU A 342 14.38 -14.10 -4.97
N ARG A 343 15.04 -14.66 -3.94
CA ARG A 343 14.55 -15.84 -3.20
C ARG A 343 13.17 -15.69 -2.56
N HIS A 344 12.75 -14.46 -2.31
CA HIS A 344 11.48 -14.12 -1.67
C HIS A 344 10.41 -13.64 -2.65
N PHE A 345 10.67 -13.70 -3.96
CA PHE A 345 9.69 -13.41 -5.01
C PHE A 345 9.11 -14.70 -5.58
N ASP A 346 7.84 -14.67 -5.98
CA ASP A 346 7.17 -15.85 -6.54
C ASP A 346 7.88 -16.31 -7.84
N PRO A 347 8.26 -17.60 -7.95
CA PRO A 347 8.80 -18.18 -9.17
C PRO A 347 7.93 -17.96 -10.41
N GLU A 348 6.60 -17.89 -10.27
CA GLU A 348 5.68 -17.61 -11.38
C GLU A 348 6.00 -16.27 -12.06
N PHE A 349 6.43 -15.27 -11.29
CA PHE A 349 6.81 -13.96 -11.82
C PHE A 349 8.26 -13.97 -12.33
N THR A 350 9.20 -14.49 -11.56
CA THR A 350 10.64 -14.40 -11.90
C THR A 350 11.05 -15.26 -13.09
N GLN A 351 10.22 -16.24 -13.47
CA GLN A 351 10.38 -17.06 -14.68
C GLN A 351 9.71 -16.43 -15.91
N GLU A 352 8.86 -15.41 -15.75
CA GLU A 352 8.21 -14.74 -16.87
C GLU A 352 9.22 -13.94 -17.71
N ALA A 353 9.11 -14.06 -19.04
CA ALA A 353 9.94 -13.28 -19.95
C ALA A 353 9.56 -11.80 -19.96
N ILE A 354 10.56 -10.93 -20.02
CA ILE A 354 10.36 -9.48 -20.16
C ILE A 354 9.99 -9.19 -21.61
N SER A 355 8.84 -8.54 -21.81
CA SER A 355 8.40 -8.14 -23.15
C SER A 355 9.28 -7.00 -23.68
N ALA A 356 9.78 -7.14 -24.91
CA ALA A 356 10.53 -6.08 -25.61
C ALA A 356 9.75 -4.76 -25.71
N SER A 357 8.41 -4.79 -25.66
CA SER A 357 7.60 -3.57 -25.64
C SER A 357 7.88 -2.68 -24.41
N ILE A 358 8.46 -3.21 -23.33
CA ILE A 358 8.79 -2.46 -22.11
C ILE A 358 10.07 -1.65 -22.30
N THR A 359 11.01 -2.16 -23.10
CA THR A 359 12.31 -1.51 -23.38
C THR A 359 12.25 -0.51 -24.52
N HIS A 360 11.24 -0.57 -25.38
CA HIS A 360 11.10 0.29 -26.55
C HIS A 360 10.07 1.41 -26.34
N THR A 361 10.48 2.64 -26.61
CA THR A 361 9.59 3.73 -27.01
C THR A 361 9.30 3.55 -28.50
N PRO A 362 8.05 3.33 -28.94
CA PRO A 362 7.73 3.49 -30.35
C PRO A 362 8.11 4.92 -30.76
N ASP A 363 8.78 5.07 -31.90
CA ASP A 363 9.12 6.38 -32.46
C ASP A 363 7.86 7.26 -32.52
N LEU A 364 8.05 8.55 -32.22
CA LEU A 364 7.05 9.61 -32.24
C LEU A 364 6.40 9.73 -33.62
N ALA A 365 5.44 8.87 -33.93
CA ALA A 365 4.59 8.99 -35.09
C ALA A 365 3.20 8.40 -34.75
N ALA A 366 2.26 9.31 -34.53
CA ALA A 366 0.82 9.08 -34.38
C ALA A 366 0.34 8.37 -33.10
N SER A 367 0.13 9.14 -32.03
CA SER A 367 -0.86 8.80 -31.01
C SER A 367 -1.91 9.92 -30.91
N SER A 368 -3.19 9.53 -30.89
CA SER A 368 -4.34 10.40 -30.65
C SER A 368 -4.13 11.26 -29.40
N SER A 369 -4.28 12.58 -29.54
CA SER A 369 -4.08 13.60 -28.48
C SER A 369 -4.79 13.27 -27.16
N SER A 370 -5.99 12.69 -27.22
CA SER A 370 -6.85 12.46 -26.06
C SER A 370 -6.28 11.55 -24.96
N ALA A 371 -5.43 10.57 -25.30
CA ALA A 371 -4.85 9.65 -24.31
C ALA A 371 -3.58 10.19 -23.66
N SER A 372 -2.90 11.14 -24.31
CA SER A 372 -1.72 11.80 -23.76
C SER A 372 -2.12 12.91 -22.78
N ASP A 373 -3.19 13.63 -23.09
CA ASP A 373 -3.71 14.72 -22.24
C ASP A 373 -4.27 14.21 -20.90
N ALA A 374 -4.80 12.98 -20.87
CA ALA A 374 -5.37 12.37 -19.66
C ALA A 374 -4.37 12.13 -18.52
N PHE A 375 -3.06 12.12 -18.81
CA PHE A 375 -1.98 11.92 -17.85
C PHE A 375 -0.98 13.08 -17.85
N LEU A 376 -1.47 14.29 -18.18
CA LEU A 376 -0.68 15.51 -18.08
C LEU A 376 -0.17 15.68 -16.64
N GLY A 377 1.09 16.08 -16.50
CA GLY A 377 1.71 16.25 -15.19
C GLY A 377 2.15 14.95 -14.51
N PHE A 378 2.05 13.77 -15.16
CA PHE A 378 2.54 12.52 -14.57
C PHE A 378 4.06 12.48 -14.40
N SER A 379 4.81 13.07 -15.34
CA SER A 379 6.28 12.99 -15.32
C SER A 379 6.90 13.75 -14.14
N TYR A 380 7.90 13.15 -13.50
CA TYR A 380 8.70 13.71 -12.41
C TYR A 380 10.12 13.10 -12.43
N ALA A 381 11.12 13.95 -12.21
CA ALA A 381 12.49 13.57 -11.92
C ALA A 381 13.02 14.52 -10.83
N PRO A 382 13.70 14.03 -9.78
CA PRO A 382 14.32 14.85 -8.74
C PRO A 382 15.40 15.75 -9.36
N THR A 383 15.57 16.96 -8.83
CA THR A 383 16.72 17.80 -9.17
C THR A 383 17.95 17.32 -8.39
N GLU A 384 19.16 17.64 -8.84
CA GLU A 384 20.41 17.20 -8.16
C GLU A 384 20.52 17.68 -6.69
N GLU A 385 19.65 18.61 -6.26
CA GLU A 385 19.57 19.12 -4.88
C GLU A 385 18.68 18.26 -3.94
N ASP A 386 17.93 17.28 -4.48
CA ASP A 386 16.97 16.46 -3.71
C ASP A 386 17.58 15.17 -3.11
N PHE A 387 18.83 14.84 -3.49
CA PHE A 387 19.55 13.60 -3.12
C PHE A 387 20.42 13.74 -1.86
#